data_AF-A0A924CX70-F1
#
_entry.id   AF-A0A924CX70-F1
#
_cell.length_a   1.000
_cell.length_b   1.000
_cell.length_c   1.000
_cell.angle_alpha   90.00
_cell.angle_beta   90.00
_cell.angle_gamma   90.00
#
_symmetry.space_group_name_H-M   'P 1'
#
loop_
_entity.id
_entity.type
_entity.pdbx_description
1 polymer ?
#
loop_
_entity_poly.entity_id
_entity_poly.type
_entity_poly.pdbx_seq_one_letter_code
_entity_poly.pdbx_strand_id
1 'polypeptide(L)'
;EALLMARLLPADDFRGWMAGFLPDAAARAPASLFSPAMVSDRSDGKIAHLDGLNLSRAWCWRGIAAGLGPQHPLAPVAEATAAAHLAAGLPHIAGDYAGEHWLATFALMALEPPGYA
;
A
#
# COMPACT_ATOMS: atom_id res chain seq x y z
N GLU A 1 -4.77 -3.35 8.87
CA GLU A 1 -6.17 -3.68 9.23
C GLU A 1 -7.08 -3.72 8.01
N ALA A 2 -7.22 -2.63 7.24
CA ALA A 2 -8.13 -2.60 6.08
C ALA A 2 -7.90 -3.72 5.04
N LEU A 3 -6.64 -4.04 4.70
CA LEU A 3 -6.34 -5.18 3.81
C LEU A 3 -6.83 -6.51 4.38
N LEU A 4 -6.72 -6.72 5.69
CA LEU A 4 -7.21 -7.94 6.35
C LEU A 4 -8.73 -8.00 6.27
N MET A 5 -9.40 -6.89 6.55
CA MET A 5 -10.86 -6.82 6.47
C MET A 5 -11.36 -7.03 5.03
N ALA A 6 -10.65 -6.52 4.03
CA ALA A 6 -10.93 -6.77 2.62
C ALA A 6 -10.86 -8.26 2.23
N ARG A 7 -10.09 -9.07 2.97
CA ARG A 7 -9.95 -10.51 2.76
C ARG A 7 -10.96 -11.35 3.55
N LEU A 8 -11.40 -10.86 4.70
CA LEU A 8 -12.25 -11.63 5.62
C LEU A 8 -13.75 -11.35 5.45
N LEU A 9 -14.12 -10.14 5.05
CA LEU A 9 -15.52 -9.74 4.95
C LEU A 9 -16.06 -9.99 3.53
N PRO A 10 -17.36 -10.34 3.39
CA PRO A 10 -18.07 -10.22 2.12
C PRO A 10 -17.92 -8.82 1.54
N ALA A 11 -17.96 -8.70 0.20
CA ALA A 11 -17.66 -7.45 -0.48
C ALA A 11 -18.51 -6.26 -0.02
N ASP A 12 -19.82 -6.45 0.18
CA ASP A 12 -20.71 -5.38 0.62
C ASP A 12 -20.45 -4.98 2.09
N ASP A 13 -20.16 -5.94 2.96
CA ASP A 13 -19.80 -5.68 4.36
C ASP A 13 -18.46 -4.95 4.45
N PHE A 14 -17.48 -5.30 3.62
CA PHE A 14 -16.21 -4.60 3.55
C PHE A 14 -16.38 -3.15 3.10
N ARG A 15 -17.21 -2.87 2.09
CA ARG A 15 -17.48 -1.50 1.62
C ARG A 15 -18.09 -0.65 2.72
N GLY A 16 -19.08 -1.19 3.43
CA GLY A 16 -19.70 -0.52 4.58
C GLY A 16 -18.70 -0.27 5.72
N TRP A 17 -17.90 -1.28 6.07
CA TRP A 17 -16.86 -1.17 7.09
C TRP A 17 -15.80 -0.12 6.72
N MET A 18 -15.33 -0.12 5.47
CA MET A 18 -14.29 0.79 5.00
C MET A 18 -14.75 2.26 5.04
N ALA A 19 -16.02 2.52 4.70
CA ALA A 19 -16.60 3.86 4.79
C ALA A 19 -16.62 4.39 6.24
N GLY A 20 -16.79 3.52 7.24
CA GLY A 20 -16.69 3.89 8.65
C GLY A 20 -15.25 3.99 9.17
N PHE A 21 -14.36 3.12 8.69
CA PHE A 21 -12.97 3.05 9.13
C PHE A 21 -12.12 4.20 8.60
N LEU A 22 -12.35 4.61 7.34
CA LEU A 22 -11.62 5.71 6.69
C LEU A 22 -12.59 6.60 5.88
N PRO A 23 -13.42 7.41 6.57
CA PRO A 23 -14.53 8.15 5.95
C PRO A 23 -14.07 9.18 4.91
N ASP A 24 -12.90 9.78 5.13
CA ASP A 24 -12.37 10.85 4.26
C ASP A 24 -11.38 10.33 3.21
N ALA A 25 -11.40 9.03 2.92
CA ALA A 25 -10.47 8.42 1.97
C ALA A 25 -10.57 9.02 0.56
N ALA A 26 -11.78 9.39 0.12
CA ALA A 26 -11.99 10.03 -1.18
C ALA A 26 -11.33 11.42 -1.25
N ALA A 27 -11.25 12.12 -0.12
CA ALA A 27 -10.52 13.38 0.03
C ALA A 27 -9.02 13.19 0.31
N ARG A 28 -8.53 11.93 0.28
CA ARG A 28 -7.15 11.55 0.59
C ARG A 28 -6.70 11.97 1.99
N ALA A 29 -7.61 11.89 2.97
CA ALA A 29 -7.30 12.22 4.35
C ALA A 29 -7.30 10.96 5.26
N PRO A 30 -6.34 10.85 6.19
CA PRO A 30 -5.19 11.75 6.37
C PRO A 30 -4.13 11.59 5.26
N ALA A 31 -3.55 12.70 4.81
CA ALA A 31 -2.61 12.74 3.68
C ALA A 31 -1.40 11.79 3.81
N SER A 32 -1.02 11.46 5.04
CA SER A 32 0.08 10.54 5.35
C SER A 32 -0.14 9.11 4.87
N LEU A 33 -1.39 8.70 4.60
CA LEU A 33 -1.73 7.38 4.03
C LEU A 33 -1.76 7.37 2.51
N PHE A 34 -1.86 8.56 1.89
CA PHE A 34 -2.02 8.74 0.44
C PHE A 34 -0.76 9.26 -0.25
N SER A 35 0.22 9.72 0.53
CA SER A 35 1.49 10.25 0.04
C SER A 35 2.64 9.32 0.43
N PRO A 36 3.62 9.09 -0.47
CA PRO A 36 4.81 8.33 -0.14
C PRO A 36 5.56 8.88 1.07
N ALA A 37 6.08 7.98 1.90
CA ALA A 37 7.04 8.33 2.94
C ALA A 37 8.33 8.83 2.28
N MET A 38 8.85 9.96 2.73
CA MET A 38 10.09 10.54 2.23
C MET A 38 11.29 9.87 2.89
N VAL A 39 12.22 9.37 2.07
CA VAL A 39 13.49 8.80 2.53
C VAL A 39 14.59 9.85 2.38
N SER A 40 14.87 10.59 3.46
CA SER A 40 15.76 11.75 3.41
C SER A 40 17.24 11.38 3.35
N ASP A 41 17.62 10.23 3.91
CA ASP A 41 18.97 9.69 3.89
C ASP A 41 18.89 8.16 3.78
N ARG A 42 19.45 7.60 2.70
CA ARG A 42 19.45 6.15 2.44
C ARG A 42 20.68 5.43 2.99
N SER A 43 21.67 6.18 3.48
CA SER A 43 22.81 5.61 4.20
C SER A 43 22.49 5.38 5.69
N ASP A 44 21.49 6.07 6.23
CA ASP A 44 20.90 5.75 7.52
C ASP A 44 19.96 4.54 7.38
N GLY A 45 20.41 3.40 7.90
CA GLY A 45 19.63 2.16 7.87
C GLY A 45 18.23 2.31 8.47
N LYS A 46 17.98 3.19 9.44
CA LYS A 46 16.63 3.41 10.00
C LYS A 46 15.72 4.14 9.03
N ILE A 47 16.24 5.15 8.35
CA ILE A 47 15.48 5.95 7.39
C ILE A 47 15.25 5.15 6.11
N ALA A 48 16.21 4.32 5.69
CA ALA A 48 16.08 3.43 4.53
C ALA A 48 14.89 2.45 4.63
N HIS A 49 14.42 2.08 5.84
CA HIS A 49 13.22 1.22 6.02
C HIS A 49 11.93 1.86 5.48
N LEU A 50 11.92 3.18 5.24
CA LEU A 50 10.77 3.87 4.67
C LEU A 50 10.50 3.47 3.21
N ASP A 51 11.50 2.98 2.47
CA ASP A 51 11.28 2.39 1.14
C ASP A 51 10.44 1.11 1.26
N GLY A 52 10.71 0.27 2.28
CA GLY A 52 9.90 -0.92 2.59
C GLY A 52 8.49 -0.58 3.07
N LEU A 53 8.34 0.50 3.85
CA LEU A 53 7.02 1.02 4.23
C LEU A 53 6.20 1.44 3.00
N ASN A 54 6.84 2.13 2.03
CA ASN A 54 6.18 2.49 0.78
C ASN A 54 5.71 1.24 0.02
N LEU A 55 6.55 0.23 -0.14
CA LEU A 55 6.18 -1.03 -0.80
C LEU A 55 5.02 -1.75 -0.07
N SER A 56 5.07 -1.82 1.27
CA SER A 56 4.00 -2.40 2.08
C SER A 56 2.67 -1.66 1.90
N ARG A 57 2.70 -0.33 1.83
CA ARG A 57 1.51 0.50 1.59
C ARG A 57 0.99 0.31 0.17
N ALA A 58 1.87 0.19 -0.83
CA ALA A 58 1.47 -0.13 -2.19
C ALA A 58 0.68 -1.45 -2.25
N TRP A 59 1.21 -2.50 -1.61
CA TRP A 59 0.53 -3.79 -1.51
C TRP A 59 -0.85 -3.67 -0.84
N CYS A 60 -0.90 -3.00 0.32
CA CYS A 60 -2.17 -2.80 1.04
C CYS A 60 -3.21 -2.09 0.18
N TRP A 61 -2.84 -1.00 -0.47
CA TRP A 61 -3.77 -0.23 -1.29
C TRP A 61 -4.24 -0.99 -2.54
N ARG A 62 -3.39 -1.82 -3.17
CA ARG A 62 -3.84 -2.70 -4.27
C ARG A 62 -4.87 -3.72 -3.81
N GLY A 63 -4.66 -4.35 -2.65
CA GLY A 63 -5.63 -5.31 -2.11
C GLY A 63 -6.92 -4.64 -1.66
N ILE A 64 -6.85 -3.43 -1.10
CA ILE A 64 -8.04 -2.63 -0.78
C ILE A 64 -8.82 -2.28 -2.05
N ALA A 65 -8.16 -1.81 -3.12
CA ALA A 65 -8.83 -1.51 -4.39
C ALA A 65 -9.54 -2.76 -4.96
N ALA A 66 -8.89 -3.92 -4.91
CA ALA A 66 -9.50 -5.18 -5.33
C ALA A 66 -10.73 -5.55 -4.49
N GLY A 67 -10.65 -5.44 -3.16
CA GLY A 67 -11.78 -5.72 -2.26
C GLY A 67 -12.94 -4.73 -2.41
N LEU A 68 -12.65 -3.47 -2.76
CA LEU A 68 -13.68 -2.47 -3.07
C LEU A 68 -14.38 -2.76 -4.39
N GLY A 69 -13.72 -3.40 -5.34
CA GLY A 69 -14.25 -3.69 -6.68
C GLY A 69 -14.23 -2.48 -7.64
N PRO A 70 -14.25 -2.73 -8.96
CA PRO A 70 -13.89 -1.72 -9.96
C PRO A 70 -14.91 -0.58 -10.11
N GLN A 71 -16.17 -0.77 -9.70
CA GLN A 71 -17.20 0.27 -9.75
C GLN A 71 -17.21 1.17 -8.50
N HIS A 72 -16.40 0.87 -7.47
CA HIS A 72 -16.41 1.66 -6.25
C HIS A 72 -15.69 3.00 -6.44
N PRO A 73 -16.27 4.16 -6.03
CA PRO A 73 -15.66 5.47 -6.26
C PRO A 73 -14.24 5.66 -5.67
N LEU A 74 -13.94 4.93 -4.58
CA LEU A 74 -12.61 4.95 -3.95
C LEU A 74 -11.56 4.09 -4.67
N ALA A 75 -11.96 3.15 -5.53
CA ALA A 75 -11.03 2.26 -6.24
C ALA A 75 -9.94 3.01 -7.02
N PRO A 76 -10.25 4.02 -7.88
CA PRO A 76 -9.21 4.76 -8.60
C PRO A 76 -8.27 5.55 -7.69
N VAL A 77 -8.75 6.03 -6.53
CA VAL A 77 -7.90 6.72 -5.54
C VAL A 77 -6.93 5.72 -4.89
N ALA A 78 -7.43 4.54 -4.51
CA ALA A 78 -6.62 3.47 -3.93
C ALA A 78 -5.55 2.97 -4.91
N GLU A 79 -5.91 2.77 -6.18
CA GLU A 79 -4.98 2.36 -7.25
C GLU A 79 -3.90 3.43 -7.49
N ALA A 80 -4.28 4.70 -7.62
CA ALA A 80 -3.32 5.79 -7.82
C ALA A 80 -2.37 5.92 -6.62
N THR A 81 -2.90 5.74 -5.40
CA THR A 81 -2.11 5.77 -4.17
C THR A 81 -1.11 4.61 -4.12
N ALA A 82 -1.55 3.41 -4.48
CA ALA A 82 -0.67 2.27 -4.58
C ALA A 82 0.45 2.49 -5.60
N ALA A 83 0.13 3.03 -6.77
CA ALA A 83 1.11 3.33 -7.82
C ALA A 83 2.15 4.36 -7.34
N ALA A 84 1.72 5.41 -6.64
CA ALA A 84 2.64 6.42 -6.09
C ALA A 84 3.61 5.83 -5.06
N HIS A 85 3.11 5.00 -4.14
CA HIS A 85 3.95 4.31 -3.17
C HIS A 85 4.90 3.31 -3.83
N LEU A 86 4.44 2.55 -4.82
CA LEU A 86 5.27 1.60 -5.56
C LEU A 86 6.40 2.33 -6.30
N ALA A 87 6.08 3.42 -7.00
CA ALA A 87 7.06 4.23 -7.71
C ALA A 87 8.11 4.85 -6.79
N ALA A 88 7.74 5.17 -5.54
CA ALA A 88 8.67 5.71 -4.56
C ALA A 88 9.63 4.64 -3.98
N GLY A 89 9.17 3.40 -3.75
CA GLY A 89 9.98 2.37 -3.12
C GLY A 89 10.73 1.44 -4.09
N LEU A 90 10.14 1.12 -5.25
CA LEU A 90 10.64 0.08 -6.16
C LEU A 90 12.06 0.33 -6.71
N PRO A 91 12.46 1.57 -7.08
CA PRO A 91 13.81 1.84 -7.59
C PRO A 91 14.93 1.61 -6.58
N HIS A 92 14.60 1.49 -5.28
CA HIS A 92 15.57 1.46 -4.18
C HIS A 92 15.70 0.08 -3.52
N ILE A 93 15.17 -0.96 -4.17
CA ILE A 93 15.19 -2.33 -3.66
C ILE A 93 16.58 -2.99 -3.77
N ALA A 94 17.42 -2.53 -4.70
CA ALA A 94 18.77 -3.05 -4.93
C ALA A 94 19.85 -2.08 -4.40
N GLY A 95 20.86 -2.58 -3.68
CA GLY A 95 21.88 -1.75 -3.05
C GLY A 95 22.65 -2.43 -1.90
N ASP A 96 22.60 -1.84 -0.71
CA ASP A 96 23.24 -2.36 0.51
C ASP A 96 22.53 -3.63 1.02
N TYR A 97 23.30 -4.62 1.49
CA TYR A 97 22.85 -5.84 2.19
C TYR A 97 21.74 -5.59 3.22
N ALA A 98 21.76 -4.44 3.91
CA ALA A 98 20.73 -4.02 4.86
C ALA A 98 19.34 -3.80 4.22
N GLY A 99 19.26 -3.44 2.93
CA GLY A 99 18.02 -3.34 2.16
C GLY A 99 17.63 -4.65 1.47
N GLU A 100 18.60 -5.37 0.89
CA GLU A 100 18.33 -6.48 -0.03
C GLU A 100 17.66 -7.70 0.64
N HIS A 101 17.96 -7.99 1.92
CA HIS A 101 17.41 -9.17 2.59
C HIS A 101 15.95 -9.02 3.06
N TRP A 102 15.45 -7.79 3.24
CA TRP A 102 14.08 -7.54 3.73
C TRP A 102 13.16 -6.97 2.66
N LEU A 103 13.66 -6.06 1.82
CA LEU A 103 12.85 -5.37 0.81
C LEU A 103 12.33 -6.32 -0.28
N ALA A 104 13.07 -7.38 -0.61
CA ALA A 104 12.65 -8.37 -1.60
C ALA A 104 11.30 -9.03 -1.25
N THR A 105 11.03 -9.30 0.04
CA THR A 105 9.73 -9.85 0.48
C THR A 105 8.59 -8.85 0.27
N PHE A 106 8.81 -7.57 0.58
CA PHE A 106 7.81 -6.52 0.34
C PHE A 106 7.61 -6.25 -1.15
N ALA A 107 8.68 -6.34 -1.95
CA ALA A 107 8.61 -6.26 -3.40
C ALA A 107 7.69 -7.35 -3.97
N LEU A 108 7.90 -8.60 -3.54
CA LEU A 108 7.14 -9.73 -4.03
C LEU A 108 5.64 -9.59 -3.67
N MET A 109 5.33 -9.23 -2.43
CA MET A 109 3.95 -8.93 -2.02
C MET A 109 3.36 -7.77 -2.84
N ALA A 110 4.12 -6.69 -3.04
CA ALA A 110 3.66 -5.51 -3.78
C ALA A 110 3.43 -5.78 -5.27
N LEU A 111 4.14 -6.74 -5.87
CA LEU A 111 4.05 -7.11 -7.28
C LEU A 111 3.06 -8.27 -7.53
N GLU A 112 2.69 -9.03 -6.49
CA GLU A 112 1.75 -10.14 -6.61
C GLU A 112 0.38 -9.69 -7.16
N PRO A 113 -0.20 -10.37 -8.16
CA PRO A 113 -1.56 -10.07 -8.62
C PRO A 113 -2.58 -10.21 -7.47
N PRO A 114 -3.60 -9.34 -7.38
CA PRO A 114 -4.62 -9.50 -6.36
C PRO A 114 -5.40 -10.81 -6.58
N GLY A 115 -5.48 -11.68 -5.57
CA GLY A 115 -6.37 -12.86 -5.58
C GLY A 115 -5.73 -14.25 -5.51
N TYR A 116 -4.46 -14.40 -5.13
CA TYR A 116 -3.83 -15.72 -4.97
C TYR A 116 -3.81 -16.30 -3.54
N ALA A 117 -4.61 -15.76 -2.62
CA ALA A 117 -4.83 -16.33 -1.28
C ALA A 117 -6.29 -16.18 -0.87
#